data_AF-A0A2H3KK66-F1
#
_entry.id   AF-A0A2H3KK66-F1
#
_cell.length_a   1.000
_cell.length_b   1.000
_cell.length_c   1.000
_cell.angle_alpha   90.00
_cell.angle_beta   90.00
_cell.angle_gamma   90.00
#
_symmetry.space_group_name_H-M   'P 1'
#
loop_
_entity.id
_entity.type
_entity.pdbx_description
1 polymer ?
#
loop_
_entity_poly.entity_id
_entity_poly.type
_entity_poly.pdbx_seq_one_letter_code
_entity_poly.pdbx_strand_id
1 'polypeptide(L)'
;MVERICPVCQHGNPMENRFCGACGASLEQHALAQRPSDALVIAGQTIPLTQVRQVGKAVAVGLAAVAVEAGIAWLRRRSEPTSLAVVPQTTTLTPSHGLPQAEAVFGAVTIVSQRVVEIWDHGNLTRQIVEKHVWKKEG
;
A
#
# COMPACT_ATOMS: atom_id res chain seq x y z
N MET A 1 47.20 44.85 -8.80
CA MET A 1 46.08 44.73 -7.85
C MET A 1 45.43 43.39 -8.12
N VAL A 2 45.34 42.49 -7.14
CA VAL A 2 44.71 41.18 -7.34
C VAL A 2 43.22 41.36 -7.10
N GLU A 3 42.40 40.96 -8.07
CA GLU A 3 40.95 41.07 -8.01
C GLU A 3 40.33 39.68 -8.13
N ARG A 4 39.14 39.50 -7.55
CA ARG A 4 38.32 38.31 -7.71
C ARG A 4 36.98 38.65 -8.34
N ILE A 5 36.49 37.73 -9.16
CA ILE A 5 35.24 37.90 -9.89
C ILE A 5 34.07 37.33 -9.08
N CYS A 6 32.99 38.09 -8.97
CA CYS A 6 31.77 37.60 -8.34
C CYS A 6 31.13 36.47 -9.17
N PRO A 7 30.82 35.30 -8.57
CA PRO A 7 30.19 34.20 -9.33
C PRO A 7 28.73 34.48 -9.73
N VAL A 8 28.09 35.48 -9.12
CA VAL A 8 26.67 35.81 -9.37
C VAL A 8 26.52 36.85 -10.48
N CYS A 9 27.28 37.95 -10.41
CA CYS A 9 27.13 39.08 -11.34
C CYS A 9 28.39 39.41 -12.15
N GLN A 10 29.47 38.62 -12.00
CA GLN A 10 30.74 38.78 -12.70
C GLN A 10 31.48 40.11 -12.49
N HIS A 11 31.07 40.91 -11.50
CA HIS A 11 31.78 42.13 -11.14
C HIS A 11 33.17 41.83 -10.54
N GLY A 12 34.17 42.62 -10.90
CA GLY A 12 35.50 42.59 -10.29
C GLY A 12 35.48 43.21 -8.89
N ASN A 13 36.00 42.50 -7.90
CA ASN A 13 36.04 42.97 -6.52
C ASN A 13 37.46 42.84 -5.96
N PRO A 14 37.89 43.75 -5.06
CA PRO A 14 39.10 43.56 -4.28
C PRO A 14 39.08 42.24 -3.49
N MET A 15 40.26 41.68 -3.22
CA MET A 15 40.41 40.43 -2.48
C MET A 15 39.98 40.56 -1.01
N GLU A 16 40.02 41.77 -0.47
CA GLU A 16 39.71 42.10 0.93
C GLU A 16 38.20 42.19 1.20
N ASN A 17 37.39 42.36 0.15
CA ASN A 17 35.94 42.41 0.33
C ASN A 17 35.45 41.08 0.95
N ARG A 18 34.25 41.04 1.53
CA ARG A 18 33.58 39.77 1.88
C ARG A 18 32.31 39.54 1.05
N PHE A 19 31.74 40.65 0.56
CA PHE A 19 30.57 40.70 -0.29
C PHE A 19 30.87 41.47 -1.58
N CYS A 20 30.09 41.21 -2.62
CA CYS A 20 30.21 41.92 -3.88
C CYS A 20 29.72 43.37 -3.75
N GLY A 21 30.55 44.33 -4.19
CA GLY A 21 30.20 45.75 -4.21
C GLY A 21 29.09 46.12 -5.19
N ALA A 22 28.75 45.24 -6.14
CA ALA A 22 27.69 45.48 -7.12
C ALA A 22 26.36 44.80 -6.75
N CYS A 23 26.38 43.51 -6.39
CA CYS A 23 25.15 42.74 -6.14
C CYS A 23 24.95 42.30 -4.68
N GLY A 24 25.92 42.56 -3.78
CA GLY A 24 25.85 42.17 -2.38
C GLY A 24 26.05 40.67 -2.09
N ALA A 25 26.24 39.81 -3.12
CA ALA A 25 26.46 38.38 -2.92
C ALA A 25 27.74 38.10 -2.12
N SER A 26 27.71 37.09 -1.25
CA SER A 26 28.91 36.63 -0.53
C SER A 26 29.97 36.14 -1.51
N LEU A 27 31.20 36.64 -1.32
CA LEU A 27 32.39 36.23 -2.07
C LEU A 27 33.27 35.27 -1.26
N GLU A 28 32.95 35.08 0.03
CA GLU A 28 33.51 34.00 0.82
C GLU A 28 32.88 32.69 0.36
N GLN A 29 33.60 31.96 -0.48
CA GLN A 29 33.35 30.55 -0.72
C GLN A 29 33.49 29.83 0.63
N HIS A 30 32.37 29.65 1.32
CA HIS A 30 32.25 28.70 2.42
C HIS A 30 32.32 27.30 1.78
N ALA A 31 33.54 26.91 1.43
CA ALA A 31 33.90 25.56 1.00
C ALA A 31 33.91 24.63 2.22
N LEU A 32 32.79 24.51 2.91
CA LEU A 32 32.45 23.21 3.47
C LEU A 32 31.77 22.49 2.33
N ALA A 33 32.55 21.62 1.70
CA ALA A 33 32.23 20.84 0.50
C ALA A 33 30.73 20.68 0.27
N GLN A 34 30.25 21.02 -0.93
CA GLN A 34 28.95 20.55 -1.39
C GLN A 34 28.91 19.04 -1.13
N ARG A 35 28.16 18.63 -0.09
CA ARG A 35 28.01 17.23 0.24
C ARG A 35 27.24 16.64 -0.94
N PRO A 36 27.81 15.70 -1.71
CA PRO A 36 27.06 15.07 -2.78
C PRO A 36 25.83 14.41 -2.15
N SER A 37 24.65 14.91 -2.52
CA SER A 37 23.36 14.53 -1.96
C SER A 37 23.00 13.06 -2.19
N ASP A 38 23.79 12.35 -3.00
CA ASP A 38 23.51 10.99 -3.48
C ASP A 38 24.19 9.86 -2.68
N ALA A 39 25.00 10.20 -1.67
CA ALA A 39 25.71 9.22 -0.85
C ALA A 39 25.25 9.26 0.62
N LEU A 40 24.52 8.24 1.03
CA LEU A 40 24.28 7.96 2.45
C LEU A 40 25.51 7.22 3.00
N VAL A 41 26.03 7.69 4.14
CA VAL A 41 27.13 7.03 4.84
C VAL A 41 26.59 6.34 6.08
N ILE A 42 26.65 5.01 6.12
CA ILE A 42 26.27 4.20 7.29
C ILE A 42 27.54 3.52 7.79
N ALA A 43 27.89 3.69 9.07
CA ALA A 43 29.10 3.12 9.68
C ALA A 43 30.40 3.38 8.89
N GLY A 44 30.53 4.57 8.29
CA GLY A 44 31.71 4.95 7.49
C GLY A 44 31.74 4.38 6.07
N GLN A 45 30.76 3.56 5.67
CA GLN A 45 30.65 3.06 4.30
C GLN A 45 29.65 3.90 3.50
N THR A 46 30.10 4.36 2.33
CA THR A 46 29.25 5.06 1.36
C THR A 46 28.37 4.04 0.63
N ILE A 47 27.06 4.11 0.85
CA ILE A 47 26.12 3.27 0.14
C ILE A 47 25.49 4.11 -0.98
N PRO A 48 25.69 3.74 -2.26
CA PRO A 48 25.05 4.43 -3.36
C PRO A 48 23.53 4.20 -3.31
N LEU A 49 22.74 5.28 -3.30
CA LEU A 49 21.28 5.24 -3.20
C LEU A 49 20.63 4.39 -4.32
N THR A 50 21.27 4.32 -5.49
CA THR A 50 20.83 3.52 -6.64
C THR A 50 20.85 2.03 -6.34
N GLN A 51 21.87 1.53 -5.64
CA GLN A 51 21.99 0.12 -5.27
C GLN A 51 20.96 -0.27 -4.20
N VAL A 52 20.72 0.60 -3.21
CA VAL A 52 19.65 0.39 -2.21
C VAL A 52 18.28 0.28 -2.87
N ARG A 53 18.00 1.15 -3.85
CA ARG A 53 16.75 1.12 -4.60
C ARG A 53 16.56 -0.19 -5.38
N GLN A 54 17.61 -0.72 -5.98
CA GLN A 54 17.52 -1.98 -6.72
C GLN A 54 17.33 -3.19 -5.80
N VAL A 55 18.11 -3.28 -4.72
CA VAL A 55 17.98 -4.36 -3.73
C VAL A 55 16.59 -4.31 -3.06
N GLY A 56 16.11 -3.13 -2.69
CA GLY A 56 14.79 -2.95 -2.09
C GLY A 56 13.65 -3.44 -2.99
N LYS A 57 13.74 -3.20 -4.32
CA LYS A 57 12.75 -3.71 -5.27
C LYS A 57 12.71 -5.23 -5.33
N ALA A 58 13.87 -5.89 -5.36
CA ALA A 58 13.94 -7.35 -5.40
C ALA A 58 13.35 -7.99 -4.14
N VAL A 59 13.67 -7.43 -2.97
CA VAL A 59 13.11 -7.88 -1.68
C VAL A 59 11.58 -7.72 -1.66
N ALA A 60 11.05 -6.59 -2.14
CA ALA A 60 9.61 -6.36 -2.19
C ALA A 60 8.87 -7.40 -3.06
N VAL A 61 9.43 -7.77 -4.22
CA VAL A 61 8.85 -8.81 -5.09
C VAL A 61 8.84 -10.18 -4.41
N GLY A 62 9.95 -10.54 -3.75
CA GLY A 62 10.02 -11.80 -2.99
C GLY A 62 8.98 -11.86 -1.87
N LEU A 63 8.84 -10.78 -1.09
CA LEU A 63 7.82 -10.68 -0.02
C LEU A 63 6.39 -10.76 -0.58
N ALA A 64 6.12 -10.16 -1.73
CA ALA A 64 4.82 -10.23 -2.37
C ALA A 64 4.47 -11.67 -2.80
N ALA A 65 5.43 -12.41 -3.36
CA ALA A 65 5.22 -13.82 -3.71
C ALA A 65 4.89 -14.67 -2.48
N VAL A 66 5.65 -14.50 -1.38
CA VAL A 66 5.40 -15.21 -0.11
C VAL A 66 4.02 -14.86 0.45
N ALA A 67 3.60 -13.59 0.40
CA ALA A 67 2.29 -13.16 0.87
C ALA A 67 1.14 -13.79 0.06
N VAL A 68 1.31 -13.93 -1.26
CA VAL A 68 0.32 -14.59 -2.14
C VAL A 68 0.17 -16.06 -1.75
N GLU A 69 1.27 -16.80 -1.60
CA GLU A 69 1.21 -18.22 -1.21
C GLU A 69 0.58 -18.42 0.17
N ALA A 70 1.00 -17.61 1.16
CA ALA A 70 0.42 -17.65 2.50
C ALA A 70 -1.08 -17.31 2.49
N GLY A 71 -1.49 -16.31 1.70
CA GLY A 71 -2.88 -15.93 1.53
C GLY A 71 -3.73 -17.05 0.92
N ILE A 72 -3.23 -17.73 -0.11
CA ILE A 72 -3.90 -18.89 -0.73
C ILE A 72 -4.04 -20.03 0.26
N ALA A 73 -2.99 -20.34 1.03
CA ALA A 73 -3.02 -21.39 2.05
C ALA A 73 -4.05 -21.09 3.15
N TRP A 74 -4.10 -19.83 3.61
CA TRP A 74 -5.08 -19.38 4.60
C TRP A 74 -6.53 -19.46 4.07
N LEU A 75 -6.76 -19.03 2.82
CA LEU A 75 -8.06 -19.12 2.15
C LEU A 75 -8.55 -20.57 2.03
N ARG A 76 -7.68 -21.51 1.64
CA ARG A 76 -8.03 -22.95 1.58
C ARG A 76 -8.47 -23.47 2.93
N ARG A 77 -7.69 -23.19 3.99
CA ARG A 77 -8.02 -23.61 5.36
C ARG A 77 -9.35 -23.05 5.85
N ARG A 78 -9.68 -21.81 5.47
CA ARG A 78 -10.97 -21.20 5.83
C ARG A 78 -12.14 -21.79 5.01
N SER A 79 -11.87 -22.24 3.79
CA SER A 79 -12.88 -22.79 2.89
C SER A 79 -13.20 -24.27 3.12
N GLU A 80 -12.40 -24.98 3.93
CA GLU A 80 -12.78 -26.30 4.40
C GLU A 80 -14.10 -26.15 5.15
N PRO A 81 -15.21 -26.70 4.63
CA PRO A 81 -16.43 -26.71 5.40
C PRO A 81 -16.10 -27.43 6.69
N THR A 82 -16.44 -26.83 7.83
CA THR A 82 -16.69 -27.60 9.04
C THR A 82 -17.74 -28.62 8.64
N SER A 83 -17.29 -29.80 8.21
CA SER A 83 -18.09 -30.99 8.15
C SER A 83 -18.48 -31.18 9.60
N LEU A 84 -19.66 -30.66 9.95
CA LEU A 84 -20.39 -31.07 11.12
C LEU A 84 -20.40 -32.58 10.98
N ALA A 85 -19.52 -33.24 11.73
CA ALA A 85 -19.49 -34.67 11.81
C ALA A 85 -20.92 -35.07 12.16
N VAL A 86 -21.65 -35.59 11.18
CA VAL A 86 -22.88 -36.32 11.43
C VAL A 86 -22.39 -37.54 12.17
N VAL A 87 -22.32 -37.41 13.50
CA VAL A 87 -22.29 -38.55 14.40
C VAL A 87 -23.56 -39.31 14.05
N PRO A 88 -23.48 -40.57 13.57
CA PRO A 88 -24.67 -41.39 13.48
C PRO A 88 -25.15 -41.58 14.92
N GLN A 89 -26.15 -40.81 15.32
CA GLN A 89 -26.86 -41.05 16.56
C GLN A 89 -27.61 -42.36 16.36
N THR A 90 -27.07 -43.44 16.91
CA THR A 90 -27.76 -44.71 17.04
C THR A 90 -29.05 -44.46 17.81
N THR A 91 -30.17 -44.46 17.11
CA THR A 91 -31.50 -44.26 17.69
C THR A 91 -31.86 -45.48 18.54
N THR A 92 -31.62 -45.43 19.85
CA THR A 92 -32.27 -46.32 20.80
C THR A 92 -33.71 -45.86 20.97
N LEU A 93 -34.64 -46.64 20.40
CA LEU A 93 -36.08 -46.47 20.55
C LEU A 93 -36.45 -46.53 22.04
N THR A 94 -36.92 -45.40 22.59
CA THR A 94 -37.66 -45.36 23.86
C THR A 94 -38.94 -44.56 23.61
N PRO A 95 -40.13 -45.06 23.98
CA PRO A 95 -41.38 -44.41 23.61
C PRO A 95 -41.85 -43.36 24.65
N SER A 96 -42.59 -42.38 24.11
CA SER A 96 -43.61 -41.51 24.74
C SER A 96 -43.19 -40.42 25.72
N HIS A 97 -43.41 -39.16 25.35
CA HIS A 97 -44.58 -38.37 25.77
C HIS A 97 -44.56 -36.92 25.21
N GLY A 98 -45.68 -36.45 24.65
CA GLY A 98 -46.14 -35.04 24.73
C GLY A 98 -45.69 -34.03 23.66
N LEU A 99 -46.69 -33.42 22.99
CA LEU A 99 -46.71 -32.26 22.05
C LEU A 99 -45.94 -30.98 22.52
N PRO A 100 -45.75 -29.93 21.66
CA PRO A 100 -46.21 -29.75 20.29
C PRO A 100 -45.08 -29.60 19.26
N GLN A 101 -45.46 -29.87 18.02
CA GLN A 101 -44.66 -29.74 16.80
C GLN A 101 -44.20 -28.28 16.64
N ALA A 102 -42.91 -28.01 16.84
CA ALA A 102 -42.32 -26.73 16.47
C ALA A 102 -42.40 -26.60 14.95
N GLU A 103 -43.26 -25.71 14.47
CA GLU A 103 -43.26 -25.28 13.08
C GLU A 103 -41.83 -24.83 12.73
N ALA A 104 -41.21 -25.53 11.79
CA ALA A 104 -39.93 -25.14 11.24
C ALA A 104 -40.13 -23.81 10.53
N VAL A 105 -39.77 -22.71 11.20
CA VAL A 105 -39.65 -21.41 10.57
C VAL A 105 -38.45 -21.50 9.63
N PHE A 106 -38.71 -21.90 8.40
CA PHE A 106 -37.75 -21.85 7.32
C PHE A 106 -37.43 -20.38 7.03
N GLY A 107 -36.38 -19.87 7.68
CA GLY A 107 -35.93 -18.50 7.50
C GLY A 107 -35.43 -18.29 6.08
N ALA A 108 -36.16 -17.51 5.29
CA ALA A 108 -35.70 -17.10 3.96
C ALA A 108 -34.57 -16.07 4.09
N VAL A 109 -33.39 -16.37 3.53
CA VAL A 109 -32.26 -15.44 3.52
C VAL A 109 -32.23 -14.74 2.17
N THR A 110 -32.28 -13.41 2.17
CA THR A 110 -32.08 -12.59 0.96
C THR A 110 -30.70 -11.95 1.00
N ILE A 111 -29.89 -12.23 -0.02
CA ILE A 111 -28.58 -11.61 -0.22
C ILE A 111 -28.74 -10.59 -1.33
N VAL A 112 -28.29 -9.36 -1.08
CA VAL A 112 -28.24 -8.29 -2.09
C VAL A 112 -26.78 -7.91 -2.31
N SER A 113 -26.30 -8.04 -3.54
CA SER A 113 -24.98 -7.53 -3.96
C SER A 113 -25.17 -6.39 -4.94
N GLN A 114 -24.44 -5.31 -4.71
CA GLN A 114 -24.42 -4.15 -5.58
C GLN A 114 -22.98 -3.86 -6.00
N ARG A 115 -22.77 -3.73 -7.31
CA ARG A 115 -21.51 -3.30 -7.89
C ARG A 115 -21.75 -1.98 -8.63
N VAL A 116 -20.95 -0.97 -8.31
CA VAL A 116 -20.96 0.32 -9.00
C VAL A 116 -19.65 0.44 -9.75
N VAL A 117 -19.73 0.66 -11.07
CA VAL A 117 -18.58 0.90 -11.94
C VAL A 117 -18.69 2.32 -12.48
N GLU A 118 -17.71 3.15 -12.15
CA GLU A 118 -17.61 4.52 -12.64
C GLU A 118 -16.54 4.61 -13.73
N ILE A 119 -16.91 5.20 -14.86
CA ILE A 119 -16.04 5.45 -16.00
C ILE A 119 -15.82 6.95 -16.06
N TRP A 120 -14.55 7.33 -15.95
CA TRP A 120 -14.10 8.71 -15.92
C TRP A 120 -13.28 9.00 -17.18
N ASP A 121 -13.51 10.17 -17.79
CA ASP A 121 -12.70 10.67 -18.90
C ASP A 121 -12.35 12.14 -18.66
N HIS A 122 -11.08 12.49 -18.84
CA HIS A 122 -10.55 13.83 -18.57
C HIS A 122 -11.00 14.46 -17.23
N GLY A 123 -11.09 13.66 -16.17
CA GLY A 123 -11.50 14.11 -14.84
C GLY A 123 -13.01 14.34 -14.68
N ASN A 124 -13.81 14.08 -15.71
CA ASN A 124 -15.26 14.12 -15.67
C ASN A 124 -15.83 12.70 -15.65
N LEU A 125 -16.82 12.45 -14.79
CA LEU A 125 -17.55 11.18 -14.79
C LEU A 125 -18.40 11.10 -16.05
N THR A 126 -18.08 10.17 -16.95
CA THR A 126 -18.79 10.01 -18.22
C THR A 126 -19.88 8.96 -18.15
N ARG A 127 -19.71 7.94 -17.29
CA ARG A 127 -20.72 6.87 -17.15
C ARG A 127 -20.63 6.20 -15.79
N GLN A 128 -21.79 5.90 -15.21
CA GLN A 128 -21.91 5.07 -14.02
C GLN A 128 -22.80 3.87 -14.34
N ILE A 129 -22.31 2.67 -14.08
CA ILE A 129 -23.04 1.41 -14.29
C ILE A 129 -23.29 0.80 -12.91
N VAL A 130 -24.55 0.57 -12.59
CA VAL A 130 -24.97 -0.04 -11.32
C VAL A 130 -25.55 -1.41 -11.61
N GLU A 131 -24.84 -2.45 -11.19
CA GLU A 131 -25.28 -3.83 -11.27
C GLU A 131 -25.79 -4.27 -9.90
N LYS A 132 -27.06 -4.69 -9.81
CA LYS A 132 -27.67 -5.19 -8.59
C LYS A 132 -28.11 -6.63 -8.78
N HIS A 133 -27.64 -7.51 -7.90
CA HIS A 133 -28.02 -8.90 -7.85
C HIS A 133 -28.75 -9.18 -6.55
N VAL A 134 -29.86 -9.93 -6.63
CA VAL A 134 -30.66 -10.34 -5.48
C VAL A 134 -30.81 -11.84 -5.55
N TRP A 135 -30.36 -12.53 -4.50
CA TRP A 135 -30.54 -13.96 -4.34
C TRP A 135 -31.44 -14.21 -3.15
N LYS A 136 -32.43 -15.09 -3.32
CA LYS A 136 -33.29 -15.56 -2.25
C LYS A 136 -33.01 -17.04 -2.05
N LYS A 137 -32.60 -17.42 -0.84
CA LYS A 137 -32.53 -18.81 -0.42
C LYS A 137 -33.75 -19.11 0.44
N GLU A 138 -34.62 -19.96 -0.05
CA GLU A 138 -35.74 -20.50 0.72
C GLU A 138 -35.22 -21.70 1.52
N GLY A 139 -35.56 -21.74 2.81
CA GLY A 139 -35.14 -22.78 3.74
C GLY A 139 -35.98 -24.02 3.64
#